data_AF-A0A8H5BHB6-F1
#
_entry.id   AF-A0A8H5BHB6-F1
#
_cell.length_a   1.000
_cell.length_b   1.000
_cell.length_c   1.000
_cell.angle_alpha   90.00
_cell.angle_beta   90.00
_cell.angle_gamma   90.00
#
_symmetry.space_group_name_H-M   'P 1'
#
loop_
_entity.id
_entity.type
_entity.pdbx_description
1 polymer ?
#
loop_
_entity_poly.entity_id
_entity_poly.type
_entity_poly.pdbx_seq_one_letter_code
_entity_poly.pdbx_strand_id
1 'polypeptide(L)'
;MNRGFGSGLGNSEMVNSSQTLGEHNGVSQGREKAHYASLCVVKDADLQSVFNAFNIPDEATNERVNVQADHYKIVREIGRAGIVLLKNEKPKQKFPHTNTDLGRPALPLTGRERAVLVAGLDAALQRGGPNMFGDQGGNEGILAMGQRGFRLRWPALVFILTLALRTTAQFPYLISPYEALQHHALFNRSIGTLFYWQFDDFTPSALTSLRSQAARKDAALVFINSDSGEDYINFDGNEGDRKNLTAWHNGHTLVQTVASR
;
A
#
# COMPACT_ATOMS: atom_id res chain seq x y z
N MET A 1 -53.16 11.12 -40.87
CA MET A 1 -53.72 10.67 -39.57
C MET A 1 -52.53 10.25 -38.71
N ASN A 2 -51.77 11.16 -38.13
CA ASN A 2 -52.03 11.94 -36.91
C ASN A 2 -52.30 11.07 -35.67
N ARG A 3 -51.24 10.73 -34.93
CA ARG A 3 -51.12 10.53 -33.46
C ARG A 3 -49.61 10.56 -33.18
N GLY A 4 -49.00 11.38 -32.35
CA GLY A 4 -49.45 12.28 -31.29
C GLY A 4 -48.32 12.24 -30.25
N PHE A 5 -47.45 13.27 -30.25
CA PHE A 5 -46.39 13.44 -29.26
C PHE A 5 -47.03 13.60 -27.87
N GLY A 6 -46.71 12.69 -26.95
CA GLY A 6 -47.10 12.77 -25.54
C GLY A 6 -45.87 13.08 -24.69
N SER A 7 -45.74 14.35 -24.32
CA SER A 7 -44.82 14.84 -23.29
C SER A 7 -45.20 14.26 -21.92
N GLY A 8 -44.42 13.30 -21.43
CA GLY A 8 -44.49 12.85 -20.04
C GLY A 8 -43.22 13.29 -19.31
N LEU A 9 -43.23 14.51 -18.79
CA LEU A 9 -42.32 14.89 -17.71
C LEU A 9 -42.60 13.93 -16.55
N GLY A 10 -41.75 12.94 -16.38
CA GLY A 10 -41.80 12.04 -15.23
C GLY A 10 -41.44 12.85 -13.99
N ASN A 11 -42.45 13.35 -13.30
CA ASN A 11 -42.32 13.89 -11.96
C ASN A 11 -41.59 12.85 -11.10
N SER A 12 -40.39 13.17 -10.64
CA SER A 12 -39.81 12.51 -9.48
C SER A 12 -40.64 12.94 -8.27
N GLU A 13 -41.77 12.26 -8.05
CA GLU A 13 -42.43 12.31 -6.77
C GLU A 13 -41.46 11.71 -5.76
N MET A 14 -40.83 12.57 -4.96
CA MET A 14 -40.35 12.17 -3.65
C MET A 14 -41.56 11.61 -2.92
N VAL A 15 -41.64 10.29 -2.82
CA VAL A 15 -42.61 9.61 -1.98
C VAL A 15 -42.30 10.07 -0.56
N ASN A 16 -43.06 11.06 -0.10
CA ASN A 16 -43.04 11.53 1.26
C ASN A 16 -43.72 10.45 2.11
N SER A 17 -42.95 9.45 2.54
CA SER A 17 -43.41 8.41 3.46
C SER A 17 -43.53 8.99 4.87
N SER A 18 -44.48 9.90 5.05
CA SER A 18 -45.06 10.17 6.37
C SER A 18 -46.11 9.10 6.66
N GLN A 19 -45.68 7.83 6.67
CA GLN A 19 -46.44 6.77 7.30
C GLN A 19 -46.17 6.84 8.80
N THR A 20 -47.26 6.98 9.54
CA THR A 20 -47.38 6.88 10.99
C THR A 20 -46.29 6.01 11.63
N LEU A 21 -45.44 6.62 12.45
CA LEU A 21 -44.53 5.94 13.37
C LEU A 21 -45.37 5.15 14.39
N GLY A 22 -45.84 3.98 14.00
CA GLY A 22 -46.24 2.94 14.94
C GLY A 22 -45.01 2.53 15.75
N GLU A 23 -45.20 2.06 16.99
CA GLU A 23 -44.11 1.62 17.86
C GLU A 23 -43.29 0.50 17.19
N HIS A 24 -42.28 0.91 16.44
CA HIS A 24 -41.31 0.02 15.84
C HIS A 24 -40.46 -0.54 16.97
N ASN A 25 -40.71 -1.79 17.34
CA ASN A 25 -39.77 -2.54 18.16
C ASN A 25 -38.38 -2.51 17.48
N GLY A 26 -37.30 -2.56 18.26
CA GLY A 26 -35.94 -2.36 17.73
C GLY A 26 -35.56 -3.30 16.56
N VAL A 27 -36.23 -4.44 16.44
CA VAL A 27 -36.06 -5.39 15.32
C VAL A 27 -36.62 -4.85 14.00
N SER A 28 -37.81 -4.25 14.01
CA SER A 28 -38.42 -3.69 12.79
C SER A 28 -37.63 -2.48 12.28
N GLN A 29 -37.16 -1.61 13.18
CA GLN A 29 -36.31 -0.49 12.83
C GLN A 29 -34.95 -0.94 12.25
N GLY A 30 -34.39 -2.04 12.77
CA GLY A 30 -33.16 -2.63 12.23
C GLY A 30 -33.34 -3.18 10.81
N ARG A 31 -34.46 -3.87 10.54
CA ARG A 31 -34.78 -4.41 9.20
C ARG A 31 -35.01 -3.32 8.17
N GLU A 32 -35.75 -2.29 8.55
CA GLU A 32 -36.04 -1.17 7.65
C GLU A 32 -34.76 -0.43 7.26
N LYS A 33 -33.87 -0.15 8.22
CA LYS A 33 -32.57 0.46 7.95
C LYS A 33 -31.69 -0.39 7.02
N ALA A 34 -31.66 -1.71 7.22
CA ALA A 34 -30.90 -2.62 6.37
C ALA A 34 -31.44 -2.65 4.94
N HIS A 35 -32.77 -2.70 4.78
CA HIS A 35 -33.43 -2.70 3.47
C HIS A 35 -33.29 -1.35 2.74
N TYR A 36 -33.31 -0.24 3.48
CA TYR A 36 -33.09 1.07 2.88
C TYR A 36 -31.64 1.21 2.39
N ALA A 37 -30.67 0.73 3.19
CA ALA A 37 -29.26 0.76 2.81
C ALA A 37 -28.97 -0.06 1.56
N SER A 38 -29.60 -1.24 1.37
CA SER A 38 -29.41 -2.04 0.16
C SER A 38 -29.98 -1.35 -1.08
N LEU A 39 -31.20 -0.82 -0.99
CA LEU A 39 -31.88 -0.15 -2.10
C LEU A 39 -31.15 1.13 -2.58
N CYS A 40 -30.45 1.81 -1.67
CA CYS A 40 -29.70 3.02 -2.00
C CYS A 40 -28.39 2.77 -2.76
N VAL A 41 -27.82 1.56 -2.73
CA VAL A 41 -26.44 1.30 -3.19
C VAL A 41 -26.36 0.29 -4.33
N VAL A 42 -27.20 -0.76 -4.32
CA VAL A 42 -27.12 -1.87 -5.28
C VAL A 42 -28.52 -2.23 -5.77
N LYS A 43 -28.71 -2.42 -7.07
CA LYS A 43 -29.95 -3.03 -7.57
C LYS A 43 -29.86 -4.52 -7.28
N ASP A 44 -30.90 -5.11 -6.69
CA ASP A 44 -30.93 -6.53 -6.30
C ASP A 44 -30.56 -7.50 -7.46
N ALA A 45 -30.77 -7.06 -8.71
CA ALA A 45 -30.42 -7.81 -9.93
C ALA A 45 -28.91 -7.94 -10.21
N ASP A 46 -28.06 -7.16 -9.55
CA ASP A 46 -26.60 -7.14 -9.75
C ASP A 46 -25.84 -7.99 -8.70
N LEU A 47 -26.56 -8.63 -7.76
CA LEU A 47 -25.95 -9.48 -6.73
C LEU A 47 -25.48 -10.81 -7.34
N GLN A 48 -24.16 -10.98 -7.44
CA GLN A 48 -23.52 -12.23 -7.87
C GLN A 48 -22.68 -12.87 -6.76
N SER A 49 -22.10 -14.03 -7.05
CA SER A 49 -21.57 -14.99 -6.09
C SER A 49 -20.54 -14.40 -5.11
N VAL A 50 -20.62 -14.89 -3.88
CA VAL A 50 -19.70 -14.58 -2.78
C VAL A 50 -18.53 -15.56 -2.81
N PHE A 51 -17.31 -15.05 -2.72
CA PHE A 51 -16.11 -15.89 -2.54
C PHE A 51 -15.98 -16.36 -1.08
N ASN A 52 -15.36 -17.52 -0.89
CA ASN A 52 -15.08 -18.06 0.44
C ASN A 52 -13.84 -17.42 1.05
N ALA A 53 -14.06 -16.40 1.87
CA ALA A 53 -13.01 -15.64 2.54
C ALA A 53 -12.27 -16.43 3.66
N PHE A 54 -12.73 -17.64 4.01
CA PHE A 54 -12.09 -18.52 5.01
C PHE A 54 -11.26 -19.63 4.38
N ASN A 55 -11.52 -19.98 3.13
CA ASN A 55 -10.80 -21.02 2.40
C ASN A 55 -10.58 -20.59 0.94
N ILE A 56 -9.65 -19.66 0.73
CA ILE A 56 -9.34 -19.07 -0.59
C ILE A 56 -8.93 -20.13 -1.64
N PRO A 57 -8.17 -21.19 -1.31
CA PRO A 57 -7.77 -22.19 -2.30
C PRO A 57 -8.90 -23.09 -2.81
N ASP A 58 -10.03 -23.19 -2.09
CA ASP A 58 -11.11 -24.14 -2.38
C ASP A 58 -11.85 -23.81 -3.68
N GLU A 59 -11.68 -24.66 -4.68
CA GLU A 59 -12.31 -24.52 -6.00
C GLU A 59 -13.81 -24.81 -5.98
N ALA A 60 -14.33 -25.53 -4.98
CA ALA A 60 -15.76 -25.80 -4.87
C ALA A 60 -16.57 -24.58 -4.43
N THR A 61 -15.93 -23.64 -3.73
CA THR A 61 -16.57 -22.43 -3.19
C THR A 61 -15.98 -21.13 -3.71
N ASN A 62 -14.95 -21.18 -4.58
CA ASN A 62 -14.35 -20.00 -5.20
C ASN A 62 -14.21 -20.15 -6.72
N GLU A 63 -14.80 -19.20 -7.45
CA GLU A 63 -14.75 -19.15 -8.92
C GLU A 63 -13.48 -18.48 -9.47
N ARG A 64 -12.62 -17.93 -8.60
CA ARG A 64 -11.37 -17.22 -8.98
C ARG A 64 -11.58 -16.10 -10.01
N VAL A 65 -12.70 -15.39 -9.93
CA VAL A 65 -13.02 -14.28 -10.84
C VAL A 65 -11.99 -13.17 -10.72
N ASN A 66 -11.37 -12.79 -11.85
CA ASN A 66 -10.43 -11.68 -11.88
C ASN A 66 -11.18 -10.35 -11.99
N VAL A 67 -11.19 -9.59 -10.89
CA VAL A 67 -11.85 -8.27 -10.78
C VAL A 67 -10.88 -7.08 -10.86
N GLN A 68 -9.63 -7.31 -11.26
CA GLN A 68 -8.60 -6.26 -11.22
C GLN A 68 -8.79 -5.17 -12.29
N ALA A 69 -9.40 -5.51 -13.43
CA ALA A 69 -9.56 -4.62 -14.59
C ALA A 69 -8.28 -3.79 -14.84
N ASP A 70 -8.39 -2.48 -15.02
CA ASP A 70 -7.27 -1.55 -15.11
C ASP A 70 -7.07 -0.70 -13.84
N HIS A 71 -7.54 -1.18 -12.68
CA HIS A 71 -7.42 -0.48 -11.39
C HIS A 71 -5.97 -0.18 -10.99
N TYR A 72 -4.99 -0.92 -11.52
CA TYR A 72 -3.57 -0.63 -11.33
C TYR A 72 -3.19 0.80 -11.77
N LYS A 73 -3.91 1.39 -12.74
CA LYS A 73 -3.67 2.76 -13.22
C LYS A 73 -3.94 3.78 -12.12
N ILE A 74 -5.12 3.71 -11.49
CA ILE A 74 -5.49 4.64 -10.42
C ILE A 74 -4.67 4.42 -9.15
N VAL A 75 -4.34 3.16 -8.82
CA VAL A 75 -3.44 2.83 -7.70
C VAL A 75 -2.07 3.47 -7.91
N ARG A 76 -1.50 3.37 -9.13
CA ARG A 76 -0.23 4.01 -9.46
C ARG A 76 -0.32 5.54 -9.46
N GLU A 77 -1.43 6.10 -9.92
CA GLU A 77 -1.65 7.55 -9.91
C GLU A 77 -1.71 8.10 -8.48
N ILE A 78 -2.52 7.48 -7.61
CA ILE A 78 -2.62 7.83 -6.19
C ILE A 78 -1.25 7.66 -5.52
N GLY A 79 -0.58 6.54 -5.74
CA GLY A 79 0.76 6.29 -5.18
C GLY A 79 1.77 7.36 -5.59
N ARG A 80 1.76 7.80 -6.86
CA ARG A 80 2.63 8.88 -7.34
C ARG A 80 2.26 10.24 -6.73
N ALA A 81 0.97 10.55 -6.64
CA ALA A 81 0.49 11.84 -6.13
C ALA A 81 0.60 11.97 -4.61
N GLY A 82 0.55 10.84 -3.88
CA GLY A 82 0.68 10.79 -2.42
C GLY A 82 2.11 10.94 -1.91
N ILE A 83 3.13 10.91 -2.78
CA ILE A 83 4.53 11.13 -2.37
C ILE A 83 4.74 12.61 -2.03
N VAL A 84 5.15 12.87 -0.79
CA VAL A 84 5.47 14.22 -0.31
C VAL A 84 6.99 14.45 -0.33
N LEU A 85 7.44 15.43 -1.10
CA LEU A 85 8.85 15.85 -1.12
C LEU A 85 9.14 16.80 0.03
N LEU A 86 9.66 16.26 1.14
CA LEU A 86 9.95 17.04 2.35
C LEU A 86 11.22 17.91 2.21
N LYS A 87 12.22 17.42 1.49
CA LYS A 87 13.53 18.09 1.36
C LYS A 87 14.13 17.84 -0.01
N ASN A 88 14.58 18.91 -0.67
CA ASN A 88 15.29 18.83 -1.94
C ASN A 88 16.35 19.94 -2.03
N GLU A 89 17.55 19.64 -1.56
CA GLU A 89 18.68 20.58 -1.58
C GLU A 89 19.60 20.31 -2.78
N LYS A 90 20.38 21.33 -3.16
CA LYS A 90 21.49 21.14 -4.08
C LYS A 90 22.58 20.30 -3.41
N PRO A 91 23.23 19.37 -4.11
CA PRO A 91 24.40 18.69 -3.58
C PRO A 91 25.46 19.72 -3.20
N LYS A 92 26.01 19.62 -1.99
CA LYS A 92 27.00 20.58 -1.47
C LYS A 92 28.42 20.27 -1.92
N GLN A 93 28.67 19.02 -2.32
CA GLN A 93 29.99 18.51 -2.66
C GLN A 93 29.88 17.53 -3.81
N LYS A 94 30.89 17.58 -4.68
CA LYS A 94 31.11 16.56 -5.71
C LYS A 94 32.16 15.59 -5.20
N PHE A 95 31.84 14.30 -5.21
CA PHE A 95 32.78 13.25 -4.81
C PHE A 95 33.65 12.81 -6.00
N PRO A 96 34.87 12.30 -5.76
CA PRO A 96 35.72 11.77 -6.83
C PRO A 96 34.98 10.75 -7.69
N HIS A 97 35.19 10.81 -9.00
CA HIS A 97 34.58 9.92 -10.00
C HIS A 97 33.05 9.96 -10.09
N THR A 98 32.40 10.99 -9.52
CA THR A 98 30.96 11.20 -9.68
C THR A 98 30.61 12.22 -10.77
N ASN A 99 29.43 12.08 -11.37
CA ASN A 99 28.83 13.03 -12.32
C ASN A 99 27.78 13.94 -11.67
N THR A 100 27.90 14.19 -10.36
CA THR A 100 26.96 15.03 -9.61
C THR A 100 27.01 16.48 -10.12
N ASP A 101 25.84 17.02 -10.45
CA ASP A 101 25.65 18.41 -10.84
C ASP A 101 25.33 19.25 -9.59
N LEU A 102 26.23 20.17 -9.24
CA LEU A 102 26.09 21.06 -8.08
C LEU A 102 25.14 22.24 -8.34
N GLY A 103 24.75 22.49 -9.60
CA GLY A 103 23.92 23.62 -10.00
C GLY A 103 22.43 23.44 -9.72
N ARG A 104 21.98 22.19 -9.51
CA ARG A 104 20.56 21.81 -9.41
C ARG A 104 20.21 21.11 -8.10
N PRO A 105 18.93 21.06 -7.73
CA PRO A 105 18.47 20.21 -6.65
C PRO A 105 18.74 18.71 -6.94
N ALA A 106 18.89 17.91 -5.88
CA ALA A 106 19.17 16.49 -5.98
C ALA A 106 18.09 15.70 -6.75
N LEU A 107 16.83 16.12 -6.64
CA LEU A 107 15.71 15.56 -7.39
C LEU A 107 15.10 16.58 -8.36
N PRO A 108 14.56 16.14 -9.52
CA PRO A 108 14.52 14.75 -10.00
C PRO A 108 15.90 14.21 -10.38
N LEU A 109 16.06 12.90 -10.53
CA LEU A 109 17.30 12.34 -11.09
C LEU A 109 17.45 12.73 -12.57
N THR A 110 18.68 12.85 -13.06
CA THR A 110 18.95 13.45 -14.38
C THR A 110 18.81 12.48 -15.54
N GLY A 111 18.90 11.18 -15.29
CA GLY A 111 19.09 10.23 -16.38
C GLY A 111 20.57 9.93 -16.68
N ARG A 112 21.50 10.71 -16.11
CA ARG A 112 22.93 10.70 -16.46
C ARG A 112 23.84 10.23 -15.33
N GLU A 113 23.24 9.75 -14.25
CA GLU A 113 23.99 9.05 -13.20
C GLU A 113 24.62 7.79 -13.82
N ARG A 114 25.95 7.70 -13.76
CA ARG A 114 26.76 6.55 -14.16
C ARG A 114 26.60 5.41 -13.18
N ALA A 115 26.50 5.71 -11.88
CA ALA A 115 26.36 4.68 -10.86
C ALA A 115 25.39 5.12 -9.75
N VAL A 116 24.39 4.27 -9.48
CA VAL A 116 23.38 4.48 -8.44
C VAL A 116 23.43 3.31 -7.46
N LEU A 117 23.29 3.63 -6.18
CA LEU A 117 23.13 2.66 -5.11
C LEU A 117 21.72 2.76 -4.53
N VAL A 118 21.07 1.62 -4.34
CA VAL A 118 19.85 1.48 -3.54
C VAL A 118 20.19 0.75 -2.24
N ALA A 119 19.82 1.32 -1.12
CA ALA A 119 20.11 0.79 0.21
C ALA A 119 18.85 0.71 1.07
N GLY A 120 18.81 -0.23 1.99
CA GLY A 120 17.68 -0.40 2.91
C GLY A 120 16.82 -1.61 2.57
N LEU A 121 16.44 -2.37 3.58
CA LEU A 121 15.55 -3.52 3.45
C LEU A 121 14.20 -3.15 2.84
N ASP A 122 13.70 -1.94 3.13
CA ASP A 122 12.44 -1.42 2.57
C ASP A 122 12.45 -1.24 1.03
N ALA A 123 13.64 -1.21 0.42
CA ALA A 123 13.73 -1.21 -1.04
C ALA A 123 13.51 -2.60 -1.65
N ALA A 124 13.64 -3.67 -0.87
CA ALA A 124 13.65 -5.04 -1.32
C ALA A 124 12.25 -5.67 -1.32
N LEU A 125 12.12 -6.79 -2.03
CA LEU A 125 10.95 -7.66 -1.90
C LEU A 125 10.95 -8.39 -0.55
N GLN A 126 9.76 -8.73 -0.09
CA GLN A 126 9.59 -9.65 1.02
C GLN A 126 10.02 -11.07 0.61
N ARG A 127 10.84 -11.75 1.43
CA ARG A 127 11.46 -13.04 1.06
C ARG A 127 10.45 -14.15 0.77
N GLY A 128 9.34 -14.18 1.48
CA GLY A 128 8.26 -15.16 1.29
C GLY A 128 7.20 -14.73 0.26
N GLY A 129 7.39 -13.59 -0.42
CA GLY A 129 6.39 -12.99 -1.30
C GLY A 129 5.48 -11.99 -0.57
N PRO A 130 4.68 -11.22 -1.32
CA PRO A 130 3.98 -10.03 -0.80
C PRO A 130 2.81 -10.34 0.15
N ASN A 131 2.45 -11.62 0.31
CA ASN A 131 1.36 -12.07 1.17
C ASN A 131 1.82 -13.13 2.19
N MET A 132 3.14 -13.19 2.47
CA MET A 132 3.68 -14.21 3.37
C MET A 132 3.18 -14.06 4.82
N PHE A 133 2.94 -12.82 5.24
CA PHE A 133 2.40 -12.53 6.56
C PHE A 133 0.88 -12.59 6.52
N GLY A 134 0.31 -13.45 7.36
CA GLY A 134 -1.13 -13.44 7.63
C GLY A 134 -1.56 -12.04 8.07
N ASP A 135 -2.62 -11.52 7.45
CA ASP A 135 -3.13 -10.17 7.73
C ASP A 135 -2.08 -9.04 7.55
N GLN A 136 -1.02 -9.26 6.75
CA GLN A 136 0.13 -8.34 6.60
C GLN A 136 0.84 -8.03 7.93
N GLY A 137 0.75 -8.93 8.91
CA GLY A 137 1.27 -8.78 10.28
C GLY A 137 2.79 -8.85 10.46
N GLY A 138 3.57 -8.37 9.49
CA GLY A 138 5.02 -8.38 9.56
C GLY A 138 5.63 -7.32 8.65
N ASN A 139 6.88 -6.99 8.94
CA ASN A 139 7.61 -5.94 8.24
C ASN A 139 9.00 -6.48 7.85
N GLU A 140 9.06 -7.24 6.75
CA GLU A 140 10.32 -7.78 6.20
C GLU A 140 10.43 -7.47 4.71
N GLY A 141 11.01 -6.32 4.36
CA GLY A 141 11.10 -5.83 2.98
C GLY A 141 10.32 -4.53 2.80
N ILE A 142 9.85 -4.27 1.58
CA ILE A 142 9.00 -3.12 1.27
C ILE A 142 7.70 -3.13 2.10
N LEU A 143 7.43 -1.99 2.75
CA LEU A 143 6.16 -1.71 3.41
C LEU A 143 5.20 -0.98 2.47
N ALA A 144 4.15 -1.68 2.01
CA ALA A 144 3.12 -1.11 1.13
C ALA A 144 1.72 -1.06 1.76
N MET A 145 1.52 -1.75 2.88
CA MET A 145 0.25 -1.84 3.61
C MET A 145 0.56 -2.14 5.08
N GLY A 146 -0.13 -1.46 6.00
CA GLY A 146 -0.01 -1.75 7.43
C GLY A 146 -0.76 -3.02 7.83
N GLN A 147 -0.60 -3.43 9.09
CA GLN A 147 -1.10 -4.71 9.58
C GLN A 147 -2.60 -4.65 9.91
N ARG A 148 -3.35 -5.71 9.55
CA ARG A 148 -4.75 -5.93 9.95
C ARG A 148 -4.80 -6.52 11.36
N GLY A 149 -5.86 -6.32 12.15
CA GLY A 149 -7.11 -7.07 12.13
C GLY A 149 -7.82 -7.58 13.39
N PHE A 150 -8.39 -8.77 13.23
CA PHE A 150 -9.58 -9.17 13.95
C PHE A 150 -9.30 -10.01 15.21
N ARG A 151 -9.46 -9.38 16.38
CA ARG A 151 -9.49 -10.02 17.70
C ARG A 151 -10.91 -10.53 17.99
N LEU A 152 -11.09 -11.83 18.19
CA LEU A 152 -12.21 -12.32 19.00
C LEU A 152 -11.68 -12.75 20.36
N ARG A 153 -11.88 -11.89 21.36
CA ARG A 153 -11.85 -12.30 22.76
C ARG A 153 -13.31 -12.50 23.21
N TRP A 154 -13.73 -13.77 23.32
CA TRP A 154 -14.91 -14.30 24.03
C TRP A 154 -16.31 -14.19 23.36
N PRO A 155 -17.31 -14.97 23.85
CA PRO A 155 -17.71 -16.30 23.39
C PRO A 155 -18.53 -16.32 22.07
N ALA A 156 -18.63 -17.51 21.48
CA ALA A 156 -18.97 -17.86 20.10
C ALA A 156 -20.25 -17.30 19.42
N LEU A 157 -21.07 -16.48 20.10
CA LEU A 157 -22.40 -16.07 19.58
C LEU A 157 -22.44 -14.66 18.96
N VAL A 158 -21.37 -13.87 19.06
CA VAL A 158 -21.21 -12.59 18.34
C VAL A 158 -20.15 -12.74 17.23
N PHE A 159 -20.10 -13.93 16.62
CA PHE A 159 -19.13 -14.23 15.55
C PHE A 159 -19.60 -13.74 14.18
N ILE A 160 -20.92 -13.57 13.97
CA ILE A 160 -21.49 -13.40 12.63
C ILE A 160 -21.52 -11.93 12.14
N LEU A 161 -21.48 -10.93 13.02
CA LEU A 161 -21.70 -9.52 12.61
C LEU A 161 -20.43 -8.66 12.53
N THR A 162 -19.30 -9.09 13.09
CA THR A 162 -18.07 -8.25 13.19
C THR A 162 -17.01 -8.57 12.13
N LEU A 163 -17.34 -9.40 11.13
CA LEU A 163 -16.38 -9.92 10.14
C LEU A 163 -16.31 -9.15 8.81
N ALA A 164 -17.11 -8.08 8.64
CA ALA A 164 -17.25 -7.39 7.35
C ALA A 164 -16.24 -6.26 7.09
N LEU A 165 -15.31 -5.98 8.01
CA LEU A 165 -14.28 -4.94 7.82
C LEU A 165 -12.89 -5.58 7.76
N ARG A 166 -12.42 -5.92 6.55
CA ARG A 166 -11.00 -6.17 6.29
C ARG A 166 -10.35 -4.85 5.89
N THR A 167 -9.34 -4.43 6.63
CA THR A 167 -8.51 -3.24 6.37
C THR A 167 -7.31 -3.56 5.47
N THR A 168 -7.03 -4.84 5.22
CA THR A 168 -5.97 -5.32 4.33
C THR A 168 -6.52 -6.18 3.19
N ALA A 169 -5.76 -6.23 2.09
CA ALA A 169 -6.05 -7.04 0.91
C ALA A 169 -4.82 -7.87 0.52
N GLN A 170 -5.08 -8.96 -0.21
CA GLN A 170 -4.01 -9.78 -0.78
C GLN A 170 -3.46 -9.08 -2.03
N PHE A 171 -2.14 -8.91 -2.10
CA PHE A 171 -1.49 -8.35 -3.28
C PHE A 171 -1.54 -9.36 -4.43
N PRO A 172 -2.06 -8.99 -5.63
CA PRO A 172 -1.89 -9.81 -6.82
C PRO A 172 -0.41 -9.83 -7.28
N TYR A 173 0.29 -8.73 -7.02
CA TYR A 173 1.73 -8.54 -7.15
C TYR A 173 2.12 -7.30 -6.35
N LEU A 174 3.42 -7.15 -6.06
CA LEU A 174 3.97 -5.95 -5.41
C LEU A 174 5.30 -5.62 -6.08
N ILE A 175 5.43 -4.41 -6.60
CA ILE A 175 6.66 -3.94 -7.25
C ILE A 175 7.48 -3.18 -6.22
N SER A 176 8.66 -3.70 -5.90
CA SER A 176 9.59 -3.06 -4.97
C SER A 176 10.25 -1.82 -5.58
N PRO A 177 10.68 -0.84 -4.74
CA PRO A 177 11.46 0.29 -5.22
C PRO A 177 12.72 -0.15 -5.97
N TYR A 178 13.38 -1.22 -5.49
CA TYR A 178 14.51 -1.83 -6.16
C TYR A 178 14.16 -2.24 -7.60
N GLU A 179 13.09 -3.01 -7.82
CA GLU A 179 12.72 -3.47 -9.16
C GLU A 179 12.37 -2.31 -10.09
N ALA A 180 11.59 -1.34 -9.60
CA ALA A 180 11.20 -0.18 -10.38
C ALA A 180 12.41 0.67 -10.79
N LEU A 181 13.34 0.91 -9.85
CA LEU A 181 14.55 1.69 -10.09
C LEU A 181 15.54 0.94 -10.98
N GLN A 182 15.71 -0.37 -10.78
CA GLN A 182 16.58 -1.20 -11.61
C GLN A 182 16.06 -1.22 -13.05
N HIS A 183 14.76 -1.47 -13.24
CA HIS A 183 14.14 -1.42 -14.56
C HIS A 183 14.35 -0.05 -15.22
N HIS A 184 14.16 1.04 -14.48
CA HIS A 184 14.42 2.39 -15.00
C HIS A 184 15.90 2.63 -15.32
N ALA A 185 16.83 2.10 -14.52
CA ALA A 185 18.27 2.24 -14.73
C ALA A 185 18.75 1.49 -16.00
N LEU A 186 18.14 0.34 -16.29
CA LEU A 186 18.50 -0.52 -17.43
C LEU A 186 17.84 -0.07 -18.75
N PHE A 187 16.55 0.30 -18.74
CA PHE A 187 15.78 0.46 -19.98
C PHE A 187 15.50 1.91 -20.38
N ASN A 188 15.56 2.87 -19.44
CA ASN A 188 15.18 4.27 -19.71
C ASN A 188 16.38 5.23 -19.79
N ARG A 189 17.59 4.72 -20.04
CA ARG A 189 18.83 5.51 -19.90
C ARG A 189 19.72 5.36 -21.13
N SER A 190 20.17 6.50 -21.68
CA SER A 190 21.04 6.54 -22.86
C SER A 190 22.49 6.11 -22.61
N ILE A 191 22.91 5.94 -21.35
CA ILE A 191 24.33 5.81 -20.98
C ILE A 191 24.66 4.54 -20.16
N GLY A 192 23.70 3.64 -19.93
CA GLY A 192 23.90 2.43 -19.11
C GLY A 192 24.31 2.75 -17.67
N THR A 193 23.34 2.97 -16.77
CA THR A 193 23.63 3.24 -15.36
C THR A 193 24.01 1.94 -14.64
N LEU A 194 25.20 1.91 -14.02
CA LEU A 194 25.58 0.83 -13.11
C LEU A 194 24.68 0.88 -11.87
N PHE A 195 24.00 -0.23 -11.60
CA PHE A 195 22.99 -0.31 -10.55
C PHE A 195 23.45 -1.26 -9.45
N TYR A 196 23.60 -0.74 -8.24
CA TYR A 196 24.04 -1.47 -7.06
C TYR A 196 22.95 -1.48 -6.01
N TRP A 197 22.88 -2.56 -5.23
CA TRP A 197 21.91 -2.67 -4.14
C TRP A 197 22.49 -3.37 -2.92
N GLN A 198 21.98 -3.03 -1.74
CA GLN A 198 22.32 -3.67 -0.48
C GLN A 198 21.14 -3.53 0.50
N PHE A 199 20.67 -4.64 1.11
CA PHE A 199 19.44 -4.68 1.91
C PHE A 199 19.64 -5.23 3.34
N ASP A 200 20.89 -5.34 3.80
CA ASP A 200 21.27 -5.74 5.15
C ASP A 200 21.56 -4.49 5.97
N ASP A 201 20.58 -4.10 6.76
CA ASP A 201 20.60 -2.87 7.56
C ASP A 201 21.25 -3.07 8.94
N PHE A 202 21.61 -4.31 9.29
CA PHE A 202 21.97 -4.68 10.65
C PHE A 202 23.44 -5.05 10.80
N THR A 203 24.00 -5.78 9.83
CA THR A 203 25.34 -6.35 9.97
C THR A 203 26.41 -5.25 9.90
N PRO A 204 27.31 -5.11 10.90
CA PRO A 204 28.34 -4.06 10.92
C PRO A 204 29.26 -4.07 9.69
N SER A 205 29.61 -5.25 9.16
CA SER A 205 30.41 -5.39 7.95
C SER A 205 29.64 -4.93 6.69
N ALA A 206 28.32 -5.18 6.63
CA ALA A 206 27.45 -4.69 5.57
C ALA A 206 27.37 -3.15 5.61
N LEU A 207 27.16 -2.56 6.79
CA LEU A 207 27.15 -1.10 6.98
C LEU A 207 28.49 -0.45 6.59
N THR A 208 29.61 -1.06 6.99
CA THR A 208 30.95 -0.58 6.62
C THR A 208 31.15 -0.63 5.10
N SER A 209 30.77 -1.73 4.46
CA SER A 209 30.79 -1.87 3.00
C SER A 209 29.90 -0.82 2.32
N LEU A 210 28.69 -0.62 2.84
CA LEU A 210 27.70 0.31 2.31
C LEU A 210 28.21 1.74 2.25
N ARG A 211 28.84 2.23 3.34
CA ARG A 211 29.50 3.54 3.37
C ARG A 211 30.52 3.68 2.24
N SER A 212 31.41 2.69 2.11
CA SER A 212 32.46 2.71 1.08
C SER A 212 31.91 2.67 -0.35
N GLN A 213 30.81 1.95 -0.55
CA GLN A 213 30.12 1.89 -1.83
C GLN A 213 29.47 3.24 -2.15
N ALA A 214 28.73 3.83 -1.22
CA ALA A 214 28.01 5.09 -1.39
C ALA A 214 28.95 6.26 -1.76
N ALA A 215 30.17 6.29 -1.24
CA ALA A 215 31.18 7.31 -1.57
C ALA A 215 31.58 7.33 -3.07
N ARG A 216 31.34 6.22 -3.80
CA ARG A 216 31.73 6.05 -5.21
C ARG A 216 30.52 6.03 -6.15
N LYS A 217 29.41 6.66 -5.77
CA LYS A 217 28.14 6.63 -6.51
C LYS A 217 27.63 8.05 -6.69
N ASP A 218 27.02 8.29 -7.84
CA ASP A 218 26.45 9.60 -8.17
C ASP A 218 25.23 9.90 -7.31
N ALA A 219 24.44 8.86 -7.02
CA ALA A 219 23.31 8.91 -6.13
C ALA A 219 23.25 7.64 -5.27
N ALA A 220 22.84 7.83 -4.02
CA ALA A 220 22.46 6.76 -3.11
C ALA A 220 21.01 7.02 -2.66
N LEU A 221 20.13 6.06 -2.90
CA LEU A 221 18.72 6.09 -2.53
C LEU A 221 18.55 5.14 -1.34
N VAL A 222 18.20 5.68 -0.18
CA VAL A 222 18.04 4.91 1.07
C VAL A 222 16.56 4.82 1.40
N PHE A 223 16.07 3.60 1.59
CA PHE A 223 14.70 3.29 1.91
C PHE A 223 14.59 2.82 3.35
N ILE A 224 13.68 3.41 4.11
CA ILE A 224 13.40 3.10 5.51
C ILE A 224 11.90 3.16 5.72
N ASN A 225 11.40 2.36 6.66
CA ASN A 225 9.98 2.35 7.00
C ASN A 225 9.76 2.34 8.52
N SER A 226 8.49 2.40 8.91
CA SER A 226 8.03 2.23 10.28
C SER A 226 6.58 1.76 10.20
N ASP A 227 6.27 0.64 10.85
CA ASP A 227 4.99 -0.06 10.68
C ASP A 227 4.15 -0.06 11.97
N SER A 228 2.84 -0.21 11.82
CA SER A 228 1.84 -0.28 12.89
C SER A 228 0.64 -1.12 12.46
N GLY A 229 -0.17 -1.56 13.40
CA GLY A 229 -1.29 -2.46 13.14
C GLY A 229 -2.44 -2.35 14.12
N GLU A 230 -3.36 -3.31 14.07
CA GLU A 230 -4.38 -3.48 15.11
C GLU A 230 -3.86 -4.37 16.27
N ASP A 231 -4.39 -4.15 17.48
CA ASP A 231 -3.91 -4.64 18.80
C ASP A 231 -4.13 -6.16 19.10
N TYR A 232 -3.92 -7.02 18.11
CA TYR A 232 -3.90 -8.48 18.30
C TYR A 232 -2.76 -9.16 17.56
N ILE A 233 -2.10 -8.45 16.64
CA ILE A 233 -0.80 -8.83 16.11
C ILE A 233 0.26 -8.14 16.95
N ASN A 234 1.16 -8.94 17.50
CA ASN A 234 2.37 -8.46 18.14
C ASN A 234 3.55 -8.75 17.21
N PHE A 235 4.13 -7.70 16.64
CA PHE A 235 5.33 -7.81 15.81
C PHE A 235 6.45 -6.95 16.40
N ASP A 236 7.61 -7.57 16.65
CA ASP A 236 8.75 -6.97 17.37
C ASP A 236 8.35 -6.33 18.71
N GLY A 237 7.37 -6.93 19.38
CA GLY A 237 6.83 -6.46 20.63
C GLY A 237 5.79 -5.32 20.51
N ASN A 238 5.51 -4.77 19.32
CA ASN A 238 4.49 -3.73 19.13
C ASN A 238 3.11 -4.38 19.01
N GLU A 239 2.19 -4.05 19.92
CA GLU A 239 0.82 -4.61 19.99
C GLU A 239 -0.15 -3.66 19.28
N GLY A 240 -0.09 -3.66 17.94
CA GLY A 240 -0.78 -2.68 17.09
C GLY A 240 -0.17 -1.28 17.16
N ASP A 241 -0.26 -0.63 18.31
CA ASP A 241 0.36 0.68 18.57
C ASP A 241 1.89 0.58 18.54
N ARG A 242 2.53 1.55 17.89
CA ARG A 242 3.99 1.65 17.88
C ARG A 242 4.50 2.09 19.24
N LYS A 243 5.52 1.39 19.73
CA LYS A 243 6.24 1.76 20.96
C LYS A 243 7.00 3.08 20.86
N ASN A 244 7.36 3.50 19.64
CA ASN A 244 8.11 4.72 19.40
C ASN A 244 7.84 5.27 17.98
N LEU A 245 8.36 6.46 17.71
CA LEU A 245 8.26 7.14 16.40
C LEU A 245 9.54 7.02 15.57
N THR A 246 10.41 6.07 15.90
CA THR A 246 11.67 5.86 15.18
C THR A 246 11.46 4.96 13.96
N ALA A 247 12.39 5.06 13.01
CA ALA A 247 12.44 4.16 11.87
C ALA A 247 12.77 2.75 12.35
N TRP A 248 12.08 1.76 11.79
CA TRP A 248 12.36 0.35 12.02
C TRP A 248 13.66 -0.07 11.31
N HIS A 249 14.08 -1.31 11.55
CA HIS A 249 15.19 -1.94 10.83
C HIS A 249 16.49 -1.16 10.85
N ASN A 250 16.84 -0.61 12.02
CA ASN A 250 18.07 0.19 12.20
C ASN A 250 18.16 1.40 11.23
N GLY A 251 17.02 1.91 10.74
CA GLY A 251 16.96 2.92 9.68
C GLY A 251 17.71 4.21 9.99
N HIS A 252 17.77 4.61 11.28
CA HIS A 252 18.57 5.78 11.68
C HIS A 252 20.06 5.60 11.40
N THR A 253 20.62 4.48 11.84
CA THR A 253 22.03 4.12 11.62
C THR A 253 22.32 3.93 10.14
N LEU A 254 21.40 3.32 9.39
CA LEU A 254 21.52 3.14 7.94
C LEU A 254 21.67 4.49 7.22
N VAL A 255 20.78 5.45 7.50
CA VAL A 255 20.83 6.79 6.90
C VAL A 255 22.13 7.51 7.27
N GLN A 256 22.54 7.47 8.55
CA GLN A 256 23.80 8.08 8.98
C GLN A 256 25.02 7.45 8.29
N THR A 257 25.03 6.13 8.15
CA THR A 257 26.11 5.39 7.50
C THR A 257 26.27 5.80 6.03
N VAL A 258 25.16 5.88 5.28
CA VAL A 258 25.18 6.31 3.87
C VAL A 258 25.50 7.80 3.74
N ALA A 259 24.98 8.64 4.63
CA ALA A 259 25.16 10.10 4.58
C ALA A 259 26.57 10.54 4.99
N SER A 260 27.25 9.79 5.85
CA SER A 260 28.58 10.12 6.36
C SER A 260 29.73 9.82 5.37
N ARG A 261 29.39 9.41 4.14
CA ARG A 261 30.31 9.09 3.04
C ARG A 261 31.29 10.20 2.66
#